data_AF-V5BWA4-F1
#
_entry.id   AF-V5BWA4-F1
#
_cell.length_a   1.000
_cell.length_b   1.000
_cell.length_c   1.000
_cell.angle_alpha   90.00
_cell.angle_beta   90.00
_cell.angle_gamma   90.00
#
_symmetry.space_group_name_H-M   'P 1'
#
loop_
_entity.id
_entity.type
_entity.pdbx_description
1 polymer ?
#
loop_
_entity_poly.entity_id
_entity_poly.type
_entity_poly.pdbx_seq_one_letter_code
_entity_poly.pdbx_strand_id
1 'polypeptide(L)'
;MTQSRHHPGLRVLITNNTLASRAGSELYVRDVALALLRRGYNPIAYSSILGEVAEELRRATVPVIDNLSALTVAPDLIHGQHHLDAMTTMLRFPRTPALYFCHGWLPWEELPPLFPSIVRYIAVDDLCSERLLTTAGVLPEKVKTLYNFVDLTRFKSRPALPEKPQSALIFSNYAAESNFIGMIRAACRRFGIDRIDVVGLNSGHSVSNPEEVLQEYDVVFAKARCALEAMAVGCAVIVADFPGLGGMVTTENLKELRRLNFGVRTMQSAPISEENIYAQLSHYNASDAKKVSEWIRYDADIEKAIDKLENYYHEALSEAKPGMDDTIQTWNSAASDYLFTLAPIIKTRALAEQRAALADRLYSEVQSLTEQNEQLQNAVHTLTEQNDRLQNRLLATQTELAAIYASRTWKAFSGYRKFRRWFR
;
A
#
# COMPACT_ATOMS: atom_id res chain seq x y z
N MET A 1 2.00 36.25 29.01
CA MET A 1 0.71 36.52 28.33
C MET A 1 0.98 36.70 26.84
N THR A 2 1.12 35.60 26.12
CA THR A 2 1.21 35.58 24.66
C THR A 2 -0.21 35.55 24.13
N GLN A 3 -0.65 36.63 23.48
CA GLN A 3 -1.90 36.63 22.74
C GLN A 3 -1.80 35.57 21.63
N SER A 4 -2.52 34.46 21.81
CA SER A 4 -2.75 33.50 20.72
C SER A 4 -3.41 34.26 19.58
N ARG A 5 -2.70 34.42 18.46
CA ARG A 5 -3.28 34.92 17.22
C ARG A 5 -4.08 33.78 16.59
N HIS A 6 -5.15 33.33 17.26
CA HIS A 6 -6.15 32.53 16.58
C HIS A 6 -6.78 33.41 15.49
N HIS A 7 -6.70 32.96 14.25
CA HIS A 7 -7.45 33.52 13.13
C HIS A 7 -8.67 32.64 12.88
N PRO A 8 -9.74 32.74 13.71
CA PRO A 8 -10.95 31.98 13.49
C PRO A 8 -11.51 32.30 12.10
N GLY A 9 -11.87 31.25 11.37
CA GLY A 9 -12.51 31.34 10.06
C GLY A 9 -11.57 31.25 8.85
N LEU A 10 -10.26 31.01 9.04
CA LEU A 10 -9.35 30.82 7.90
C LEU A 10 -9.73 29.57 7.09
N ARG A 11 -9.89 29.74 5.78
CA ARG A 11 -10.30 28.69 4.85
C ARG A 11 -9.08 27.92 4.32
N VAL A 12 -8.92 26.69 4.79
CA VAL A 12 -7.82 25.80 4.39
C VAL A 12 -8.38 24.74 3.43
N LEU A 13 -7.88 24.70 2.20
CA LEU A 13 -8.19 23.62 1.27
C LEU A 13 -7.13 22.53 1.38
N ILE A 14 -7.55 21.34 1.77
CA ILE A 14 -6.71 20.16 2.00
C ILE A 14 -6.92 19.19 0.84
N THR A 15 -5.86 18.86 0.10
CA THR A 15 -5.96 17.96 -1.07
C THR A 15 -5.67 16.52 -0.68
N ASN A 16 -6.14 15.53 -1.44
CA ASN A 16 -5.69 14.15 -1.34
C ASN A 16 -5.90 13.42 -2.68
N ASN A 17 -5.09 12.38 -2.97
CA ASN A 17 -5.21 11.58 -4.19
C ASN A 17 -6.58 10.89 -4.30
N THR A 18 -7.06 10.35 -3.18
CA THR A 18 -8.44 9.86 -3.04
C THR A 18 -8.99 10.29 -1.69
N LEU A 19 -10.29 10.31 -1.50
CA LEU A 19 -10.96 10.26 -0.19
C LEU A 19 -11.94 9.07 -0.18
N ALA A 20 -11.55 8.00 -0.89
CA ALA A 20 -12.42 6.88 -1.20
C ALA A 20 -12.42 5.81 -0.11
N SER A 21 -11.23 5.36 0.30
CA SER A 21 -11.05 4.24 1.22
C SER A 21 -10.28 4.67 2.46
N ARG A 22 -10.42 3.91 3.56
CA ARG A 22 -9.68 4.13 4.81
C ARG A 22 -8.21 3.71 4.67
N ALA A 23 -7.39 4.58 4.10
CA ALA A 23 -5.94 4.42 4.04
C ALA A 23 -5.23 5.58 4.76
N GLY A 24 -3.90 5.47 4.89
CA GLY A 24 -3.11 6.28 5.82
C GLY A 24 -3.24 7.78 5.60
N SER A 25 -3.19 8.23 4.35
CA SER A 25 -3.25 9.65 3.98
C SER A 25 -4.69 10.18 3.95
N GLU A 26 -5.69 9.36 3.60
CA GLU A 26 -7.11 9.69 3.74
C GLU A 26 -7.48 9.95 5.21
N LEU A 27 -7.06 9.05 6.11
CA LEU A 27 -7.30 9.21 7.54
C LEU A 27 -6.48 10.38 8.13
N TYR A 28 -5.31 10.69 7.55
CA TYR A 28 -4.56 11.90 7.90
C TYR A 28 -5.39 13.16 7.57
N VAL A 29 -5.91 13.29 6.36
CA VAL A 29 -6.79 14.42 5.97
C VAL A 29 -7.99 14.50 6.88
N ARG A 30 -8.62 13.36 7.19
CA ARG A 30 -9.73 13.31 8.12
C ARG A 30 -9.35 13.94 9.47
N ASP A 31 -8.27 13.46 10.09
CA ASP A 31 -7.89 13.91 11.43
C ASP A 31 -7.49 15.39 11.46
N VAL A 32 -6.70 15.83 10.47
CA VAL A 32 -6.33 17.24 10.33
C VAL A 32 -7.57 18.12 10.16
N ALA A 33 -8.47 17.76 9.25
CA ALA A 33 -9.67 18.55 8.98
C ALA A 33 -10.57 18.65 10.22
N LEU A 34 -10.79 17.54 10.92
CA LEU A 34 -11.60 17.53 12.14
C LEU A 34 -10.95 18.34 13.27
N ALA A 35 -9.62 18.25 13.43
CA ALA A 35 -8.92 19.02 14.45
C ALA A 35 -8.91 20.52 14.14
N LEU A 36 -8.68 20.91 12.88
CA LEU A 36 -8.78 22.29 12.44
C LEU A 36 -10.20 22.85 12.61
N LEU A 37 -11.24 22.06 12.31
CA LEU A 37 -12.63 22.45 12.55
C LEU A 37 -12.88 22.75 14.03
N ARG A 38 -12.38 21.91 14.96
CA ARG A 38 -12.46 22.16 16.41
C ARG A 38 -11.75 23.43 16.85
N ARG A 39 -10.67 23.82 16.16
CA ARG A 39 -9.91 25.05 16.40
C ARG A 39 -10.54 26.29 15.74
N GLY A 40 -11.68 26.14 15.07
CA GLY A 40 -12.43 27.24 14.45
C GLY A 40 -11.95 27.65 13.06
N TYR A 41 -11.16 26.82 12.39
CA TYR A 41 -10.85 26.98 10.97
C TYR A 41 -12.04 26.53 10.10
N ASN A 42 -12.00 26.90 8.82
CA ASN A 42 -12.95 26.46 7.80
C ASN A 42 -12.25 25.48 6.83
N PRO A 43 -11.97 24.23 7.24
CA PRO A 43 -11.32 23.25 6.38
C PRO A 43 -12.26 22.83 5.24
N ILE A 44 -11.68 22.57 4.07
CA ILE A 44 -12.35 22.01 2.90
C ILE A 44 -11.48 20.86 2.41
N ALA A 45 -12.04 19.68 2.23
CA ALA A 45 -11.31 18.56 1.65
C ALA A 45 -11.58 18.47 0.14
N TYR A 46 -10.52 18.27 -0.64
CA TYR A 46 -10.60 18.12 -2.09
C TYR A 46 -9.90 16.84 -2.54
N SER A 47 -10.55 16.08 -3.41
CA SER A 47 -9.94 14.95 -4.10
C SER A 47 -10.71 14.60 -5.37
N SER A 48 -9.99 14.21 -6.41
CA SER A 48 -10.58 13.73 -7.67
C SER A 48 -11.39 12.43 -7.54
N ILE A 49 -11.21 11.65 -6.46
CA ILE A 49 -11.93 10.40 -6.23
C ILE A 49 -12.49 10.40 -4.81
N LEU A 50 -13.81 10.35 -4.65
CA LEU A 50 -14.50 10.38 -3.35
C LEU A 50 -15.10 9.03 -2.97
N GLY A 51 -15.34 8.84 -1.66
CA GLY A 51 -16.00 7.64 -1.12
C GLY A 51 -16.19 7.73 0.39
N GLU A 52 -15.88 6.65 1.11
CA GLU A 52 -16.21 6.48 2.53
C GLU A 52 -15.68 7.61 3.42
N VAL A 53 -14.41 8.00 3.24
CA VAL A 53 -13.78 9.05 4.06
C VAL A 53 -14.36 10.43 3.72
N ALA A 54 -14.69 10.68 2.46
CA ALA A 54 -15.42 11.89 2.06
C ALA A 54 -16.78 12.00 2.76
N GLU A 55 -17.53 10.90 2.84
CA GLU A 55 -18.82 10.86 3.53
C GLU A 55 -18.68 11.07 5.05
N GLU A 56 -17.63 10.53 5.66
CA GLU A 56 -17.31 10.77 7.08
C GLU A 56 -17.05 12.26 7.35
N LEU A 57 -16.23 12.89 6.52
CA LEU A 57 -15.93 14.33 6.60
C LEU A 57 -17.18 15.20 6.42
N ARG A 58 -18.04 14.87 5.44
CA ARG A 58 -19.32 15.56 5.21
C ARG A 58 -20.23 15.48 6.43
N ARG A 59 -20.37 14.30 7.05
CA ARG A 59 -21.15 14.12 8.27
C ARG A 59 -20.63 14.96 9.44
N ALA A 60 -19.32 15.19 9.48
CA ALA A 60 -18.69 16.08 10.44
C ALA A 60 -18.73 17.57 10.04
N THR A 61 -19.54 17.93 9.03
CA THR A 61 -19.74 19.29 8.51
C THR A 61 -18.53 19.92 7.81
N VAL A 62 -17.53 19.12 7.45
CA VAL A 62 -16.43 19.56 6.57
C VAL A 62 -16.90 19.47 5.11
N PRO A 63 -16.89 20.56 4.33
CA PRO A 63 -17.17 20.50 2.90
C PRO A 63 -16.16 19.60 2.17
N VAL A 64 -16.68 18.70 1.33
CA VAL A 64 -15.85 17.81 0.49
C VAL A 64 -16.25 17.92 -0.96
N ILE A 65 -15.29 18.27 -1.81
CA ILE A 65 -15.48 18.56 -3.23
C ILE A 65 -14.54 17.72 -4.12
N ASP A 66 -15.01 17.37 -5.30
CA ASP A 66 -14.24 16.72 -6.38
C ASP A 66 -14.01 17.65 -7.58
N ASN A 67 -14.64 18.83 -7.56
CA ASN A 67 -14.53 19.85 -8.59
C ASN A 67 -14.29 21.22 -7.95
N LEU A 68 -13.10 21.78 -8.19
CA LEU A 68 -12.69 23.07 -7.63
C LEU A 68 -13.56 24.25 -8.11
N SER A 69 -14.32 24.10 -9.20
CA SER A 69 -15.30 25.11 -9.64
C SER A 69 -16.48 25.27 -8.67
N ALA A 70 -16.71 24.30 -7.78
CA ALA A 70 -17.72 24.40 -6.72
C ALA A 70 -17.37 25.46 -5.66
N LEU A 71 -16.11 25.91 -5.59
CA LEU A 71 -15.70 26.99 -4.70
C LEU A 71 -15.96 28.36 -5.34
N THR A 72 -16.87 29.12 -4.71
CA THR A 72 -17.20 30.49 -5.11
C THR A 72 -16.23 31.52 -4.55
N VAL A 73 -15.48 31.17 -3.51
CA VAL A 73 -14.45 32.00 -2.88
C VAL A 73 -13.16 31.19 -2.80
N ALA A 74 -12.03 31.80 -3.16
CA ALA A 74 -10.73 31.16 -3.06
C ALA A 74 -10.42 30.76 -1.60
N PRO A 75 -9.69 29.66 -1.38
CA PRO A 75 -9.13 29.37 -0.07
C PRO A 75 -8.06 30.41 0.30
N ASP A 76 -7.91 30.64 1.60
CA ASP A 76 -6.86 31.50 2.14
C ASP A 76 -5.50 30.78 2.13
N LEU A 77 -5.52 29.45 2.23
CA LEU A 77 -4.34 28.60 2.23
C LEU A 77 -4.62 27.24 1.58
N ILE A 78 -3.64 26.70 0.87
CA ILE A 78 -3.66 25.32 0.37
C ILE A 78 -2.75 24.45 1.25
N HIS A 79 -3.33 23.44 1.89
CA HIS A 79 -2.61 22.29 2.42
C HIS A 79 -2.56 21.24 1.31
N GLY A 80 -1.50 21.29 0.51
CA GLY A 80 -1.34 20.44 -0.66
C GLY A 80 -0.66 19.13 -0.28
N GLN A 81 -1.33 18.00 -0.46
CA GLN A 81 -0.71 16.68 -0.45
C GLN A 81 -1.24 15.83 -1.60
N HIS A 82 -0.38 14.91 -2.05
CA HIS A 82 -0.49 14.14 -3.28
C HIS A 82 -0.52 14.97 -4.57
N HIS A 83 0.35 14.56 -5.48
CA HIS A 83 0.87 15.37 -6.57
C HIS A 83 -0.19 16.06 -7.45
N LEU A 84 -1.10 15.31 -8.09
CA LEU A 84 -2.03 15.87 -9.09
C LEU A 84 -3.13 16.75 -8.46
N ASP A 85 -3.73 16.32 -7.36
CA ASP A 85 -4.79 17.09 -6.70
C ASP A 85 -4.26 18.39 -6.10
N ALA A 86 -3.05 18.34 -5.52
CA ALA A 86 -2.33 19.53 -5.06
C ALA A 86 -2.05 20.51 -6.22
N MET A 87 -1.49 20.02 -7.32
CA MET A 87 -1.16 20.85 -8.48
C MET A 87 -2.39 21.41 -9.19
N THR A 88 -3.47 20.64 -9.30
CA THR A 88 -4.75 21.10 -9.86
C THR A 88 -5.31 22.24 -9.03
N THR A 89 -5.20 22.15 -7.70
CA THR A 89 -5.62 23.20 -6.78
C THR A 89 -4.76 24.46 -6.93
N MET A 90 -3.43 24.31 -6.96
CA MET A 90 -2.51 25.44 -7.12
C MET A 90 -2.66 26.12 -8.48
N LEU A 91 -2.94 25.39 -9.56
CA LEU A 91 -3.22 25.97 -10.87
C LEU A 91 -4.56 26.71 -10.92
N ARG A 92 -5.57 26.25 -10.17
CA ARG A 92 -6.87 26.94 -10.05
C ARG A 92 -6.77 28.21 -9.21
N PHE A 93 -5.96 28.18 -8.15
CA PHE A 93 -5.77 29.29 -7.21
C PHE A 93 -4.29 29.68 -7.11
N PRO A 94 -3.68 30.20 -8.20
CA PRO A 94 -2.22 30.43 -8.26
C PRO A 94 -1.74 31.43 -7.22
N ARG A 95 -2.60 32.36 -6.81
CA ARG A 95 -2.29 33.38 -5.79
C ARG A 95 -2.49 32.92 -4.36
N THR A 96 -3.06 31.73 -4.13
CA THR A 96 -3.22 31.20 -2.77
C THR A 96 -1.92 30.52 -2.34
N PRO A 97 -1.30 30.90 -1.21
CA PRO A 97 -0.09 30.25 -0.73
C PRO A 97 -0.36 28.78 -0.39
N ALA A 98 0.63 27.94 -0.67
CA ALA A 98 0.57 26.51 -0.44
C ALA A 98 1.69 26.02 0.47
N LEU A 99 1.34 25.09 1.36
CA LEU A 99 2.29 24.17 1.98
C LEU A 99 2.14 22.84 1.27
N TYR A 100 3.23 22.27 0.78
CA TYR A 100 3.21 20.95 0.14
C TYR A 100 3.73 19.86 1.08
N PHE A 101 2.92 18.87 1.39
CA PHE A 101 3.26 17.76 2.28
C PHE A 101 3.75 16.55 1.48
N CYS A 102 4.87 16.00 1.92
CA CYS A 102 5.46 14.77 1.39
C CYS A 102 5.21 13.64 2.39
N HIS A 103 4.38 12.66 1.99
CA HIS A 103 3.93 11.56 2.85
C HIS A 103 4.66 10.25 2.60
N GLY A 104 5.45 10.16 1.53
CA GLY A 104 6.13 8.93 1.18
C GLY A 104 7.35 9.08 0.28
N TRP A 105 8.06 7.96 0.13
CA TRP A 105 9.32 7.88 -0.59
C TRP A 105 9.20 7.32 -2.01
N LEU A 106 8.34 6.31 -2.24
CA LEU A 106 8.38 5.50 -3.45
C LEU A 106 7.43 5.97 -4.57
N PRO A 107 6.12 6.15 -4.34
CA PRO A 107 5.20 6.46 -5.42
C PRO A 107 5.55 7.81 -6.06
N TRP A 108 5.32 7.95 -7.36
CA TRP A 108 5.48 9.25 -8.02
C TRP A 108 4.41 10.25 -7.54
N GLU A 109 3.27 9.78 -7.03
CA GLU A 109 2.25 10.61 -6.37
C GLU A 109 2.84 11.38 -5.16
N GLU A 110 3.98 10.92 -4.63
CA GLU A 110 4.76 11.56 -3.56
C GLU A 110 5.93 12.41 -4.09
N LEU A 111 6.08 12.54 -5.42
CA LEU A 111 7.09 13.42 -6.01
C LEU A 111 6.69 14.88 -5.70
N PRO A 112 7.52 15.65 -4.98
CA PRO A 112 7.20 17.03 -4.66
C PRO A 112 7.25 17.89 -5.94
N PRO A 113 6.17 18.60 -6.31
CA PRO A 113 6.20 19.49 -7.44
C PRO A 113 6.95 20.78 -7.10
N LEU A 114 7.48 21.43 -8.14
CA LEU A 114 7.97 22.80 -8.06
C LEU A 114 6.89 23.72 -8.61
N PHE A 115 6.37 24.62 -7.78
CA PHE A 115 5.38 25.59 -8.23
C PHE A 115 5.48 26.89 -7.41
N PRO A 116 5.28 28.08 -8.02
CA PRO A 116 5.58 29.34 -7.34
C PRO A 116 4.72 29.61 -6.09
N SER A 117 3.52 29.06 -6.01
CA SER A 117 2.66 29.20 -4.83
C SER A 117 3.12 28.38 -3.62
N ILE A 118 4.06 27.44 -3.80
CA ILE A 118 4.58 26.61 -2.70
C ILE A 118 5.59 27.42 -1.88
N VAL A 119 5.15 27.81 -0.68
CA VAL A 119 5.96 28.59 0.26
C VAL A 119 6.83 27.69 1.11
N ARG A 120 6.31 26.50 1.48
CA ARG A 120 7.00 25.51 2.31
C ARG A 120 6.72 24.09 1.86
N TYR A 121 7.69 23.21 2.09
CA TYR A 121 7.53 21.77 1.97
C TYR A 121 7.58 21.14 3.36
N ILE A 122 6.63 20.28 3.67
CA ILE A 122 6.48 19.64 4.96
C ILE A 122 6.70 18.14 4.81
N ALA A 123 7.75 17.62 5.44
CA ALA A 123 7.99 16.19 5.54
C ALA A 123 7.26 15.59 6.74
N VAL A 124 6.68 14.39 6.59
CA VAL A 124 6.07 13.66 7.72
C VAL A 124 7.04 12.80 8.52
N ASP A 125 8.28 12.67 8.03
CA ASP A 125 9.39 11.95 8.66
C ASP A 125 10.73 12.36 8.04
N ASP A 126 11.82 11.89 8.62
CA ASP A 126 13.17 12.24 8.16
C ASP A 126 13.52 11.65 6.79
N LEU A 127 12.88 10.53 6.40
CA LEU A 127 13.05 9.95 5.06
C LEU A 127 12.41 10.86 4.00
N CYS A 128 11.23 11.40 4.28
CA CYS A 128 10.55 12.37 3.44
C CYS A 128 11.32 13.70 3.45
N SER A 129 11.92 14.09 4.57
CA SER A 129 12.80 15.27 4.62
C SER A 129 14.01 15.09 3.71
N GLU A 130 14.64 13.91 3.72
CA GLU A 130 15.73 13.60 2.79
C GLU A 130 15.27 13.63 1.33
N ARG A 131 14.06 13.14 1.03
CA ARG A 131 13.48 13.22 -0.32
C ARG A 131 13.35 14.65 -0.79
N LEU A 132 12.80 15.52 0.05
CA LEU A 132 12.66 16.94 -0.25
C LEU A 132 14.04 17.58 -0.49
N LEU A 133 14.99 17.34 0.40
CA LEU A 133 16.35 17.92 0.31
C LEU A 133 17.16 17.41 -0.88
N THR A 134 16.84 16.23 -1.40
CA THR A 134 17.47 15.65 -2.60
C THR A 134 16.70 15.93 -3.88
N THR A 135 15.55 16.61 -3.81
CA THR A 135 14.81 17.02 -5.00
C THR A 135 15.37 18.32 -5.56
N ALA A 136 15.83 18.29 -6.81
CA ALA A 136 16.31 19.48 -7.50
C ALA A 136 15.26 20.59 -7.50
N GLY A 137 15.66 21.81 -7.13
CA GLY A 137 14.79 22.99 -7.05
C GLY A 137 14.08 23.21 -5.72
N VAL A 138 14.07 22.22 -4.81
CA VAL A 138 13.59 22.41 -3.44
C VAL A 138 14.72 22.97 -2.59
N LEU A 139 14.50 24.15 -2.01
CA LEU A 139 15.50 24.84 -1.19
C LEU A 139 15.42 24.35 0.27
N PRO A 140 16.55 24.04 0.95
CA PRO A 140 16.56 23.52 2.32
C PRO A 140 15.81 24.38 3.33
N GLU A 141 15.87 25.71 3.21
CA GLU A 141 15.18 26.66 4.08
C GLU A 141 13.65 26.60 3.97
N LYS A 142 13.13 26.05 2.87
CA LYS A 142 11.69 25.83 2.67
C LYS A 142 11.21 24.51 3.29
N VAL A 143 12.11 23.62 3.71
CA VAL A 143 11.77 22.30 4.25
C VAL A 143 11.55 22.38 5.76
N LYS A 144 10.41 21.85 6.22
CA LYS A 144 10.09 21.64 7.64
C LYS A 144 9.64 20.20 7.84
N THR A 145 9.62 19.74 9.09
CA THR A 145 9.15 18.40 9.43
C THR A 145 8.00 18.47 10.42
N LEU A 146 6.87 17.84 10.06
CA LEU A 146 5.74 17.61 10.94
C LEU A 146 5.49 16.11 11.05
N TYR A 147 6.04 15.51 12.09
CA TYR A 147 5.86 14.08 12.30
C TYR A 147 4.39 13.69 12.48
N ASN A 148 4.01 12.50 12.00
CA ASN A 148 2.66 11.94 12.17
C ASN A 148 2.24 11.87 13.64
N PHE A 149 0.94 11.91 13.88
CA PHE A 149 0.33 12.03 15.20
C PHE A 149 -0.79 11.01 15.40
N VAL A 150 -1.35 10.98 16.60
CA VAL A 150 -2.46 10.14 17.03
C VAL A 150 -3.49 11.01 17.73
N ASP A 151 -4.76 10.81 17.40
CA ASP A 151 -5.86 11.42 18.14
C ASP A 151 -6.06 10.70 19.49
N LEU A 152 -5.51 11.28 20.57
CA LEU A 152 -5.60 10.71 21.91
C LEU A 152 -7.00 10.83 22.53
N THR A 153 -7.91 11.59 21.91
CA THR A 153 -9.32 11.59 22.29
C THR A 153 -9.98 10.28 21.86
N ARG A 154 -9.53 9.70 20.76
CA ARG A 154 -10.00 8.44 20.19
C ARG A 154 -9.21 7.23 20.69
N PHE A 155 -7.88 7.27 20.63
CA PHE A 155 -7.00 6.18 21.07
C PHE A 155 -6.69 6.27 22.57
N LYS A 156 -7.58 5.70 23.38
CA LYS A 156 -7.44 5.63 24.84
C LYS A 156 -6.41 4.59 25.27
N SER A 157 -5.81 4.82 26.44
CA SER A 157 -4.85 3.90 27.00
C SER A 157 -5.55 2.65 27.54
N ARG A 158 -4.99 1.47 27.27
CA ARG A 158 -5.45 0.19 27.79
C ARG A 158 -4.90 -0.09 29.21
N PRO A 159 -5.43 -1.08 29.94
CA PRO A 159 -4.82 -1.60 31.16
C PRO A 159 -3.39 -2.12 30.96
N ALA A 160 -2.65 -2.32 32.05
CA ALA A 160 -1.27 -2.80 31.97
C ALA A 160 -1.15 -4.13 31.19
N LEU A 161 -0.08 -4.25 30.42
CA LEU A 161 0.27 -5.49 29.72
C LEU A 161 0.62 -6.61 30.72
N PRO A 162 0.29 -7.88 30.40
CA PRO A 162 0.68 -9.01 31.22
C PRO A 162 2.20 -9.24 31.18
N GLU A 163 2.77 -9.96 32.16
CA GLU A 163 4.21 -10.29 32.13
C GLU A 163 4.62 -11.15 30.93
N LYS A 164 3.70 -11.97 30.43
CA LYS A 164 3.86 -12.78 29.22
C LYS A 164 2.72 -12.46 28.25
N PRO A 165 3.01 -12.13 26.98
CA PRO A 165 1.97 -11.79 26.03
C PRO A 165 1.14 -13.03 25.68
N GLN A 166 -0.17 -12.88 25.57
CA GLN A 166 -1.10 -13.98 25.25
C GLN A 166 -1.80 -13.78 23.91
N SER A 167 -1.76 -12.55 23.39
CA SER A 167 -2.46 -12.14 22.18
C SER A 167 -1.58 -11.29 21.27
N ALA A 168 -1.69 -11.52 19.96
CA ALA A 168 -1.03 -10.75 18.93
C ALA A 168 -2.00 -10.32 17.82
N LEU A 169 -1.79 -9.13 17.28
CA LEU A 169 -2.52 -8.61 16.12
C LEU A 169 -1.55 -8.26 14.99
N ILE A 170 -1.82 -8.74 13.79
CA ILE A 170 -1.19 -8.26 12.56
C ILE A 170 -2.06 -7.14 12.00
N PHE A 171 -1.61 -5.90 12.14
CA PHE A 171 -2.39 -4.72 11.77
C PHE A 171 -1.77 -4.01 10.55
N SER A 172 -2.14 -4.49 9.35
CA SER A 172 -1.62 -3.99 8.07
C SER A 172 -2.62 -4.22 6.93
N ASN A 173 -2.86 -3.18 6.14
CA ASN A 173 -3.66 -3.29 4.91
C ASN A 173 -3.01 -4.18 3.84
N TYR A 174 -1.71 -4.46 3.95
CA TYR A 174 -0.96 -5.30 3.01
C TYR A 174 -0.87 -6.76 3.47
N ALA A 175 -1.34 -7.09 4.67
CA ALA A 175 -1.28 -8.45 5.19
C ALA A 175 -2.13 -9.40 4.35
N ALA A 176 -1.50 -10.46 3.82
CA ALA A 176 -2.16 -11.50 3.04
C ALA A 176 -1.57 -12.89 3.40
N GLU A 177 -2.35 -13.96 3.28
CA GLU A 177 -1.84 -15.31 3.61
C GLU A 177 -0.64 -15.70 2.71
N SER A 178 -0.57 -15.15 1.51
CA SER A 178 0.50 -15.37 0.54
C SER A 178 1.82 -14.63 0.85
N ASN A 179 1.87 -13.77 1.88
CA ASN A 179 3.08 -13.00 2.21
C ASN A 179 3.72 -13.38 3.55
N PHE A 180 3.51 -12.59 4.60
CA PHE A 180 4.22 -12.64 5.86
C PHE A 180 3.36 -13.11 7.04
N ILE A 181 2.04 -13.24 6.86
CA ILE A 181 1.11 -13.68 7.93
C ILE A 181 1.53 -15.04 8.50
N GLY A 182 1.84 -16.00 7.62
CA GLY A 182 2.22 -17.36 8.03
C GLY A 182 3.45 -17.40 8.94
N MET A 183 4.47 -16.60 8.60
CA MET A 183 5.72 -16.51 9.37
C MET A 183 5.50 -15.86 10.74
N ILE A 184 4.68 -14.80 10.81
CA ILE A 184 4.33 -14.17 12.10
C ILE A 184 3.55 -15.15 12.98
N ARG A 185 2.56 -15.85 12.43
CA ARG A 185 1.78 -16.84 13.19
C ARG A 185 2.65 -17.98 13.73
N ALA A 186 3.55 -18.50 12.91
CA ALA A 186 4.47 -19.56 13.33
C ALA A 186 5.35 -19.11 14.50
N ALA A 187 5.96 -17.92 14.39
CA ALA A 187 6.81 -17.36 15.44
C ALA A 187 6.04 -17.07 16.74
N CYS A 188 4.83 -16.51 16.63
CA CYS A 188 3.96 -16.24 17.79
C CYS A 188 3.59 -17.53 18.53
N ARG A 189 3.15 -18.57 17.82
CA ARG A 189 2.82 -19.88 18.42
C ARG A 189 4.03 -20.50 19.09
N ARG A 190 5.19 -20.46 18.44
CA ARG A 190 6.45 -20.95 19.01
C ARG A 190 6.84 -20.19 20.28
N PHE A 191 6.54 -18.89 20.35
CA PHE A 191 6.79 -18.07 21.53
C PHE A 191 5.76 -18.30 22.67
N GLY A 192 4.64 -18.97 22.39
CA GLY A 192 3.56 -19.24 23.34
C GLY A 192 2.40 -18.25 23.30
N ILE A 193 2.20 -17.56 22.17
CA ILE A 193 1.05 -16.71 21.91
C ILE A 193 0.05 -17.48 21.05
N ASP A 194 -1.15 -17.76 21.60
CA ASP A 194 -2.16 -18.59 20.94
C ASP A 194 -3.18 -17.77 20.14
N ARG A 195 -3.59 -16.59 20.64
CA ARG A 195 -4.52 -15.70 19.94
C ARG A 195 -3.75 -14.82 18.96
N ILE A 196 -3.90 -15.08 17.66
CA ILE A 196 -3.21 -14.32 16.60
C ILE A 196 -4.21 -13.94 15.51
N ASP A 197 -4.63 -12.68 15.52
CA ASP A 197 -5.64 -12.16 14.62
C ASP A 197 -5.02 -11.22 13.56
N VAL A 198 -5.75 -10.96 12.48
CA VAL A 198 -5.31 -10.10 11.37
C VAL A 198 -6.38 -9.07 11.08
N VAL A 199 -5.97 -7.81 10.98
CA VAL A 199 -6.83 -6.70 10.57
C VAL A 199 -6.14 -5.92 9.45
N GLY A 200 -6.85 -5.73 8.35
CA GLY A 200 -6.43 -4.91 7.22
C GLY A 200 -7.12 -5.30 5.92
N LEU A 201 -7.10 -4.38 4.95
CA LEU A 201 -7.81 -4.51 3.67
C LEU A 201 -7.58 -5.86 2.96
N ASN A 202 -6.32 -6.26 2.75
CA ASN A 202 -5.99 -7.49 2.01
C ASN A 202 -6.30 -8.79 2.75
N SER A 203 -6.59 -8.72 4.05
CA SER A 203 -7.05 -9.87 4.83
C SER A 203 -8.55 -10.12 4.70
N GLY A 204 -9.28 -9.23 4.04
CA GLY A 204 -10.75 -9.25 3.98
C GLY A 204 -11.43 -8.77 5.27
N HIS A 205 -10.66 -8.42 6.30
CA HIS A 205 -11.16 -7.96 7.60
C HIS A 205 -10.64 -6.54 7.90
N SER A 206 -11.34 -5.53 7.40
CA SER A 206 -11.09 -4.11 7.72
C SER A 206 -12.02 -3.64 8.84
N VAL A 207 -11.51 -2.78 9.74
CA VAL A 207 -12.27 -2.24 10.87
C VAL A 207 -12.32 -0.71 10.81
N SER A 208 -13.48 -0.13 11.14
CA SER A 208 -13.64 1.33 11.19
C SER A 208 -13.09 1.94 12.48
N ASN A 209 -13.06 1.14 13.56
CA ASN A 209 -12.76 1.55 14.95
C ASN A 209 -11.53 0.79 15.52
N PRO A 210 -10.32 0.92 14.95
CA PRO A 210 -9.11 0.27 15.48
C PRO A 210 -8.82 0.60 16.95
N GLU A 211 -9.26 1.76 17.45
CA GLU A 211 -9.10 2.18 18.85
C GLU A 211 -9.78 1.26 19.87
N GLU A 212 -10.82 0.53 19.45
CA GLU A 212 -11.51 -0.47 20.28
C GLU A 212 -10.77 -1.80 20.20
N VAL A 213 -10.45 -2.23 18.99
CA VAL A 213 -9.79 -3.51 18.70
C VAL A 213 -8.39 -3.59 19.32
N LEU A 214 -7.59 -2.54 19.21
CA LEU A 214 -6.21 -2.53 19.70
C LEU A 214 -6.10 -2.76 21.21
N GLN A 215 -7.13 -2.41 21.99
CA GLN A 215 -7.11 -2.57 23.45
C GLN A 215 -7.05 -4.05 23.87
N GLU A 216 -7.51 -4.95 23.01
CA GLU A 216 -7.61 -6.38 23.27
C GLU A 216 -6.29 -7.16 23.06
N TYR A 217 -5.26 -6.53 22.49
CA TYR A 217 -4.03 -7.21 22.11
C TYR A 217 -2.82 -6.75 22.91
N ASP A 218 -1.92 -7.69 23.19
CA ASP A 218 -0.69 -7.43 23.92
C ASP A 218 0.46 -7.02 23.00
N VAL A 219 0.60 -7.73 21.87
CA VAL A 219 1.62 -7.47 20.85
C VAL A 219 0.94 -7.08 19.52
N VAL A 220 1.42 -6.03 18.87
CA VAL A 220 0.92 -5.62 17.56
C VAL A 220 2.07 -5.55 16.56
N PHE A 221 1.91 -6.25 15.45
CA PHE A 221 2.77 -6.13 14.27
C PHE A 221 2.19 -5.08 13.35
N ALA A 222 2.87 -3.93 13.24
CA ALA A 222 2.36 -2.79 12.49
C ALA A 222 3.50 -1.92 11.97
N LYS A 223 3.16 -0.95 11.11
CA LYS A 223 4.07 0.10 10.65
C LYS A 223 3.40 1.47 10.71
N ALA A 224 4.19 2.53 10.63
CA ALA A 224 3.71 3.89 10.45
C ALA A 224 2.57 4.28 11.41
N ARG A 225 1.47 4.80 10.87
CA ARG A 225 0.29 5.23 11.63
C ARG A 225 -0.26 4.11 12.52
N CYS A 226 -0.38 2.88 12.01
CA CYS A 226 -0.87 1.74 12.77
C CYS A 226 0.01 1.44 14.00
N ALA A 227 1.34 1.55 13.84
CA ALA A 227 2.29 1.37 14.94
C ALA A 227 2.15 2.47 15.99
N LEU A 228 2.03 3.74 15.56
CA LEU A 228 1.78 4.89 16.44
C LEU A 228 0.48 4.71 17.25
N GLU A 229 -0.61 4.35 16.59
CA GLU A 229 -1.91 4.11 17.20
C GLU A 229 -1.85 2.96 18.23
N ALA A 230 -1.21 1.84 17.89
CA ALA A 230 -1.03 0.70 18.80
C ALA A 230 -0.20 1.05 20.04
N MET A 231 0.93 1.76 19.87
CA MET A 231 1.74 2.21 21.00
C MET A 231 1.01 3.25 21.85
N ALA A 232 0.23 4.15 21.25
CA ALA A 232 -0.55 5.14 21.99
C ALA A 232 -1.65 4.51 22.85
N VAL A 233 -2.22 3.39 22.41
CA VAL A 233 -3.12 2.55 23.21
C VAL A 233 -2.34 1.86 24.34
N GLY A 234 -1.13 1.38 24.06
CA GLY A 234 -0.25 0.76 25.06
C GLY A 234 0.09 -0.70 24.78
N CYS A 235 -0.05 -1.14 23.53
CA CYS A 235 0.44 -2.44 23.09
C CYS A 235 1.97 -2.42 22.99
N ALA A 236 2.62 -3.58 23.17
CA ALA A 236 3.98 -3.79 22.69
C ALA A 236 3.94 -3.87 21.16
N VAL A 237 4.85 -3.20 20.47
CA VAL A 237 4.83 -3.13 19.00
C VAL A 237 6.09 -3.70 18.41
N ILE A 238 5.94 -4.57 17.43
CA ILE A 238 7.02 -4.99 16.53
C ILE A 238 6.78 -4.30 15.19
N VAL A 239 7.73 -3.50 14.74
CA VAL A 239 7.64 -2.84 13.44
C VAL A 239 7.85 -3.88 12.34
N ALA A 240 6.79 -4.22 11.63
CA ALA A 240 6.84 -5.24 10.58
C ALA A 240 5.72 -5.05 9.55
N ASP A 241 6.04 -5.25 8.28
CA ASP A 241 5.08 -5.32 7.17
C ASP A 241 5.79 -5.90 5.94
N PHE A 242 5.13 -5.92 4.77
CA PHE A 242 5.68 -6.46 3.53
C PHE A 242 7.13 -6.03 3.18
N PRO A 243 7.65 -4.82 3.53
CA PRO A 243 9.04 -4.47 3.23
C PRO A 243 10.07 -5.19 4.10
N GLY A 244 9.71 -5.70 5.27
CA GLY A 244 10.63 -6.33 6.20
C GLY A 244 10.28 -6.13 7.68
N LEU A 245 11.30 -6.27 8.54
CA LEU A 245 11.22 -6.25 9.99
C LEU A 245 12.14 -5.16 10.56
N GLY A 246 11.56 -4.20 11.27
CA GLY A 246 12.27 -3.15 12.01
C GLY A 246 12.50 -3.45 13.49
N GLY A 247 11.82 -4.46 14.02
CA GLY A 247 12.05 -4.98 15.37
C GLY A 247 11.09 -4.48 16.44
N MET A 248 11.25 -5.01 17.66
CA MET A 248 10.50 -4.58 18.84
C MET A 248 10.80 -3.12 19.16
N VAL A 249 9.77 -2.31 19.32
CA VAL A 249 9.92 -0.94 19.78
C VAL A 249 10.17 -0.96 21.28
N THR A 250 11.31 -0.42 21.70
CA THR A 250 11.70 -0.28 23.09
C THR A 250 12.08 1.16 23.38
N THR A 251 12.17 1.53 24.67
CA THR A 251 12.62 2.89 25.03
C THR A 251 14.01 3.25 24.50
N GLU A 252 14.85 2.26 24.19
CA GLU A 252 16.20 2.43 23.64
C GLU A 252 16.17 2.88 22.18
N ASN A 253 15.29 2.32 21.34
CA ASN A 253 15.25 2.58 19.89
C ASN A 253 14.10 3.52 19.46
N LEU A 254 13.16 3.81 20.36
CA LEU A 254 11.92 4.55 20.08
C LEU A 254 12.14 5.85 19.31
N LYS A 255 13.11 6.67 19.73
CA LYS A 255 13.36 7.99 19.12
C LYS A 255 13.84 7.88 17.67
N GLU A 256 14.70 6.90 17.38
CA GLU A 256 15.20 6.67 16.04
C GLU A 256 14.09 6.16 15.12
N LEU A 257 13.35 5.15 15.59
CA LEU A 257 12.20 4.60 14.85
C LEU A 257 11.13 5.67 14.61
N ARG A 258 10.90 6.55 15.58
CA ARG A 258 9.95 7.67 15.48
C ARG A 258 10.33 8.66 14.38
N ARG A 259 11.61 9.03 14.26
CA ARG A 259 12.12 9.94 13.22
C ARG A 259 11.90 9.40 11.82
N LEU A 260 11.91 8.08 11.67
CA LEU A 260 11.62 7.37 10.43
C LEU A 260 10.18 6.85 10.35
N ASN A 261 9.31 7.37 11.22
CA ASN A 261 7.87 7.08 11.27
C ASN A 261 7.56 5.58 11.24
N PHE A 262 8.41 4.74 11.87
CA PHE A 262 8.23 3.29 11.89
C PHE A 262 7.97 2.72 10.49
N GLY A 263 8.59 3.34 9.48
CA GLY A 263 8.24 3.20 8.07
C GLY A 263 9.15 2.24 7.32
N VAL A 264 9.18 2.39 5.98
CA VAL A 264 9.91 1.47 5.10
C VAL A 264 11.40 1.35 5.43
N ARG A 265 12.05 2.46 5.81
CA ARG A 265 13.48 2.49 6.13
C ARG A 265 13.79 1.74 7.42
N THR A 266 12.94 1.80 8.44
CA THR A 266 13.16 1.03 9.67
C THR A 266 13.04 -0.47 9.41
N MET A 267 12.18 -0.88 8.49
CA MET A 267 11.98 -2.29 8.16
C MET A 267 13.09 -2.91 7.28
N GLN A 268 14.09 -2.13 6.85
CA GLN A 268 15.24 -2.67 6.12
C GLN A 268 16.25 -3.39 7.05
N SER A 269 16.06 -3.35 8.37
CA SER A 269 16.97 -3.95 9.35
C SER A 269 17.09 -5.47 9.21
N ALA A 270 15.99 -6.17 8.93
CA ALA A 270 15.99 -7.62 8.73
C ALA A 270 14.84 -8.07 7.82
N PRO A 271 14.99 -9.20 7.10
CA PRO A 271 13.87 -9.84 6.42
C PRO A 271 12.90 -10.46 7.44
N ILE A 272 11.64 -10.59 7.03
CA ILE A 272 10.68 -11.37 7.81
C ILE A 272 11.03 -12.86 7.68
N SER A 273 11.32 -13.50 8.81
CA SER A 273 11.42 -14.95 8.96
C SER A 273 10.90 -15.35 10.35
N GLU A 274 10.56 -16.62 10.54
CA GLU A 274 10.11 -17.11 11.85
C GLU A 274 11.16 -16.83 12.94
N GLU A 275 12.43 -17.08 12.65
CA GLU A 275 13.56 -16.90 13.58
C GLU A 275 13.74 -15.43 13.96
N ASN A 276 13.72 -14.53 12.97
CA ASN A 276 13.88 -13.11 13.21
C ASN A 276 12.72 -12.55 14.04
N ILE A 277 11.48 -12.97 13.76
CA ILE A 277 10.32 -12.54 14.53
C ILE A 277 10.39 -13.09 15.96
N TYR A 278 10.74 -14.37 16.15
CA TYR A 278 10.90 -14.97 17.46
C TYR A 278 11.96 -14.24 18.30
N ALA A 279 13.07 -13.87 17.67
CA ALA A 279 14.11 -13.07 18.33
C ALA A 279 13.56 -11.72 18.81
N GLN A 280 12.73 -11.03 18.01
CA GLN A 280 12.10 -9.76 18.43
C GLN A 280 11.06 -9.95 19.53
N LEU A 281 10.26 -11.01 19.48
CA LEU A 281 9.31 -11.36 20.54
C LEU A 281 10.03 -11.60 21.88
N SER A 282 11.24 -12.16 21.85
CA SER A 282 12.07 -12.39 23.05
C SER A 282 12.50 -11.10 23.76
N HIS A 283 12.39 -9.94 23.11
CA HIS A 283 12.64 -8.62 23.71
C HIS A 283 11.39 -8.01 24.35
N TYR A 284 10.25 -8.71 24.36
CA TYR A 284 9.03 -8.23 24.98
C TYR A 284 9.25 -7.89 26.46
N ASN A 285 8.83 -6.68 26.85
CA ASN A 285 8.84 -6.23 28.22
C ASN A 285 7.64 -5.31 28.48
N ALA A 286 6.70 -5.76 29.32
CA ALA A 286 5.47 -5.02 29.63
C ALA A 286 5.75 -3.64 30.27
N SER A 287 6.76 -3.54 31.12
CA SER A 287 7.13 -2.27 31.78
C SER A 287 7.78 -1.30 30.80
N ASP A 288 8.57 -1.79 29.84
CA ASP A 288 9.16 -0.95 28.81
C ASP A 288 8.10 -0.47 27.79
N ALA A 289 7.22 -1.36 27.34
CA ALA A 289 6.10 -1.01 26.45
C ALA A 289 5.18 0.06 27.06
N LYS A 290 4.96 0.03 28.39
CA LYS A 290 4.27 1.12 29.11
C LYS A 290 4.99 2.46 28.96
N LYS A 291 6.31 2.50 29.16
CA LYS A 291 7.11 3.73 29.00
C LYS A 291 7.12 4.23 27.55
N VAL A 292 7.18 3.31 26.58
CA VAL A 292 7.02 3.62 25.15
C VAL A 292 5.67 4.29 24.90
N SER A 293 4.60 3.74 25.45
CA SER A 293 3.25 4.31 25.33
C SER A 293 3.17 5.71 25.93
N GLU A 294 3.65 5.90 27.15
CA GLU A 294 3.67 7.21 27.83
C GLU A 294 4.42 8.26 27.00
N TRP A 295 5.57 7.87 26.41
CA TRP A 295 6.34 8.75 25.55
C TRP A 295 5.64 9.06 24.23
N ILE A 296 5.06 8.06 23.55
CA ILE A 296 4.31 8.25 22.29
C ILE A 296 3.10 9.15 22.51
N ARG A 297 2.36 8.96 23.60
CA ARG A 297 1.23 9.84 23.96
C ARG A 297 1.70 11.27 24.23
N TYR A 298 2.89 11.45 24.79
CA TYR A 298 3.46 12.78 24.96
C TYR A 298 3.93 13.40 23.63
N ASP A 299 4.61 12.65 22.77
CA ASP A 299 5.25 13.17 21.54
C ASP A 299 4.28 13.32 20.37
N ALA A 300 3.42 12.33 20.16
CA ALA A 300 2.59 12.17 18.97
C ALA A 300 1.14 12.62 19.19
N ASP A 301 0.85 13.47 20.16
CA ASP A 301 -0.49 14.05 20.35
C ASP A 301 -0.87 14.94 19.16
N ILE A 302 -2.05 14.68 18.56
CA ILE A 302 -2.60 15.51 17.48
C ILE A 302 -2.69 16.98 17.86
N GLU A 303 -3.05 17.31 19.10
CA GLU A 303 -3.22 18.72 19.48
C GLU A 303 -1.88 19.48 19.40
N LYS A 304 -0.75 18.83 19.76
CA LYS A 304 0.59 19.39 19.59
C LYS A 304 1.02 19.49 18.13
N ALA A 305 0.61 18.53 17.31
CA ALA A 305 0.89 18.57 15.87
C ALA A 305 0.11 19.71 15.19
N ILE A 306 -1.14 19.94 15.59
CA ILE A 306 -1.96 21.04 15.09
C ILE A 306 -1.40 22.39 15.55
N ASP A 307 -0.93 22.53 16.78
CA ASP A 307 -0.25 23.77 17.22
C ASP A 307 0.97 24.10 16.33
N LYS A 308 1.76 23.10 15.92
CA LYS A 308 2.87 23.28 14.96
C LYS A 308 2.37 23.62 13.56
N LEU A 309 1.31 22.95 13.10
CA LEU A 309 0.72 23.17 11.80
C LEU A 309 0.15 24.59 11.65
N GLU A 310 -0.55 25.09 12.68
CA GLU A 310 -1.05 26.47 12.73
C GLU A 310 0.10 27.48 12.60
N ASN A 311 1.22 27.25 13.28
CA ASN A 311 2.41 28.09 13.13
C ASN A 311 2.93 28.10 11.68
N TYR A 312 3.01 26.93 11.02
CA TYR A 312 3.43 26.86 9.62
C TYR A 312 2.44 27.55 8.67
N TYR A 313 1.14 27.48 8.95
CA TYR A 313 0.13 28.22 8.19
C TYR A 313 0.33 29.73 8.33
N HIS A 314 0.56 30.22 9.55
CA HIS A 314 0.80 31.65 9.79
C HIS A 314 2.10 32.14 9.16
N GLU A 315 3.19 31.36 9.23
CA GLU A 315 4.44 31.65 8.53
C GLU A 315 4.19 31.77 7.02
N ALA A 316 3.53 30.79 6.40
CA ALA A 316 3.25 30.79 4.97
C ALA A 316 2.42 32.00 4.53
N LEU A 317 1.37 32.34 5.27
CA LEU A 317 0.54 33.52 5.00
C LEU A 317 1.32 34.83 5.15
N SER A 318 2.28 34.90 6.08
CA SER A 318 3.09 36.08 6.30
C SER A 318 4.15 36.31 5.22
N GLU A 319 4.70 35.22 4.69
CA GLU A 319 5.73 35.21 3.65
C GLU A 319 5.17 35.41 2.25
N ALA A 320 3.92 35.01 2.03
CA ALA A 320 3.22 35.18 0.76
C ALA A 320 2.89 36.64 0.38
N LYS A 321 3.39 37.63 1.15
CA LYS A 321 3.15 39.06 0.87
C LYS A 321 3.78 39.49 -0.48
N PRO A 322 3.18 40.45 -1.18
CA PRO A 322 3.42 40.66 -2.61
C PRO A 322 4.82 41.19 -2.89
N GLY A 323 5.50 40.57 -3.86
CA GLY A 323 6.85 40.94 -4.30
C GLY A 323 7.43 40.03 -5.40
N MET A 324 6.85 38.84 -5.62
CA MET A 324 7.13 38.04 -6.81
C MET A 324 6.37 38.60 -8.01
N ASP A 325 7.03 38.55 -9.16
CA ASP A 325 6.56 39.03 -10.47
C ASP A 325 5.24 38.32 -10.85
N ASP A 326 4.11 38.85 -10.37
CA ASP A 326 2.73 38.32 -10.47
C ASP A 326 2.16 38.54 -11.88
N THR A 327 2.97 38.29 -12.89
CA THR A 327 2.52 38.33 -14.27
C THR A 327 1.89 36.99 -14.62
N ILE A 328 0.85 37.04 -15.45
CA ILE A 328 0.26 35.84 -16.06
C ILE A 328 1.35 35.00 -16.76
N GLN A 329 2.38 35.65 -17.29
CA GLN A 329 3.51 34.98 -17.94
C GLN A 329 4.29 34.08 -16.97
N THR A 330 4.58 34.55 -15.75
CA THR A 330 5.26 33.74 -14.71
C THR A 330 4.49 32.47 -14.40
N TRP A 331 3.17 32.60 -14.17
CA TRP A 331 2.30 31.47 -13.86
C TRP A 331 2.16 30.49 -15.02
N ASN A 332 2.04 31.00 -16.25
CA ASN A 332 1.98 30.17 -17.46
C ASN A 332 3.30 29.43 -17.71
N SER A 333 4.45 30.07 -17.50
CA SER A 333 5.76 29.41 -17.59
C SER A 333 5.88 28.29 -16.56
N ALA A 334 5.53 28.54 -15.30
CA ALA A 334 5.54 27.51 -14.26
C ALA A 334 4.58 26.34 -14.57
N ALA A 335 3.39 26.63 -15.10
CA ALA A 335 2.45 25.60 -15.55
C ALA A 335 3.00 24.80 -16.73
N SER A 336 3.69 25.45 -17.68
CA SER A 336 4.35 24.80 -18.81
C SER A 336 5.48 23.87 -18.33
N ASP A 337 6.33 24.35 -17.43
CA ASP A 337 7.42 23.55 -16.83
C ASP A 337 6.85 22.35 -16.07
N TYR A 338 5.77 22.56 -15.32
CA TYR A 338 5.06 21.47 -14.66
C TYR A 338 4.58 20.40 -15.65
N LEU A 339 3.88 20.79 -16.73
CA LEU A 339 3.43 19.85 -17.77
C LEU A 339 4.61 19.13 -18.43
N PHE A 340 5.74 19.81 -18.62
CA PHE A 340 6.97 19.20 -19.12
C PHE A 340 7.47 18.09 -18.19
N THR A 341 7.47 18.30 -16.87
CA THR A 341 7.87 17.26 -15.90
C THR A 341 6.91 16.07 -15.85
N LEU A 342 5.61 16.31 -16.08
CA LEU A 342 4.57 15.28 -16.03
C LEU A 342 4.54 14.42 -17.31
N ALA A 343 4.89 14.99 -18.47
CA ALA A 343 4.78 14.31 -19.75
C ALA A 343 5.53 12.96 -19.85
N PRO A 344 6.78 12.80 -19.37
CA PRO A 344 7.44 11.50 -19.35
C PRO A 344 6.71 10.45 -18.51
N ILE A 345 6.16 10.84 -17.35
CA ILE A 345 5.43 9.94 -16.45
C ILE A 345 4.17 9.40 -17.14
N ILE A 346 3.36 10.30 -17.72
CA ILE A 346 2.14 9.94 -18.43
C ILE A 346 2.45 9.04 -19.63
N LYS A 347 3.43 9.44 -20.47
CA LYS A 347 3.81 8.64 -21.65
C LYS A 347 4.29 7.25 -21.25
N THR A 348 5.10 7.15 -20.21
CA THR A 348 5.63 5.86 -19.73
C THR A 348 4.52 4.96 -19.21
N ARG A 349 3.56 5.50 -18.46
CA ARG A 349 2.38 4.76 -17.99
C ARG A 349 1.52 4.25 -19.15
N ALA A 350 1.22 5.09 -20.14
CA ALA A 350 0.48 4.69 -21.32
C ALA A 350 1.18 3.55 -22.08
N LEU A 351 2.51 3.61 -22.22
CA LEU A 351 3.29 2.52 -22.81
C LEU A 351 3.25 1.24 -21.96
N ALA A 352 3.30 1.36 -20.63
CA ALA A 352 3.24 0.22 -19.72
C ALA A 352 1.88 -0.48 -19.78
N GLU A 353 0.78 0.27 -19.82
CA GLU A 353 -0.58 -0.24 -20.00
C GLU A 353 -0.73 -1.00 -21.32
N GLN A 354 -0.21 -0.45 -22.42
CA GLN A 354 -0.19 -1.13 -23.73
C GLN A 354 0.60 -2.44 -23.69
N ARG A 355 1.74 -2.46 -22.99
CA ARG A 355 2.57 -3.66 -22.82
C ARG A 355 1.88 -4.72 -21.96
N ALA A 356 1.23 -4.32 -20.86
CA ALA A 356 0.47 -5.22 -20.01
C ALA A 356 -0.68 -5.88 -20.80
N ALA A 357 -1.46 -5.08 -21.54
CA ALA A 357 -2.54 -5.60 -22.38
C ALA A 357 -2.05 -6.51 -23.53
N LEU A 358 -0.81 -6.34 -24.00
CA LEU A 358 -0.19 -7.27 -24.94
C LEU A 358 0.27 -8.56 -24.23
N ALA A 359 0.87 -8.45 -23.05
CA ALA A 359 1.32 -9.58 -22.25
C ALA A 359 0.14 -10.49 -21.85
N ASP A 360 -1.00 -9.93 -21.44
CA ASP A 360 -2.20 -10.71 -21.08
C ASP A 360 -2.74 -11.50 -22.28
N ARG A 361 -2.71 -10.90 -23.49
CA ARG A 361 -3.10 -11.57 -24.73
C ARG A 361 -2.15 -12.72 -25.08
N LEU A 362 -0.85 -12.48 -25.03
CA LEU A 362 0.15 -13.52 -25.29
C LEU A 362 0.09 -14.64 -24.25
N TYR A 363 -0.15 -14.32 -22.98
CA TYR A 363 -0.30 -15.31 -21.92
C TYR A 363 -1.53 -16.20 -22.16
N SER A 364 -2.66 -15.61 -22.54
CA SER A 364 -3.88 -16.35 -22.89
C SER A 364 -3.68 -17.26 -24.12
N GLU A 365 -2.94 -16.77 -25.12
CA GLU A 365 -2.58 -17.56 -26.32
C GLU A 365 -1.66 -18.73 -25.97
N VAL A 366 -0.63 -18.50 -25.13
CA VAL A 366 0.25 -19.57 -24.64
C VAL A 366 -0.54 -20.62 -23.88
N GLN A 367 -1.45 -20.24 -22.97
CA GLN A 367 -2.30 -21.20 -22.26
C GLN A 367 -3.12 -22.06 -23.23
N SER A 368 -3.77 -21.44 -24.22
CA SER A 368 -4.53 -22.16 -25.23
C SER A 368 -3.66 -23.13 -26.04
N LEU A 369 -2.44 -22.73 -26.42
CA LEU A 369 -1.50 -23.59 -27.14
C LEU A 369 -0.96 -24.73 -26.25
N THR A 370 -0.78 -24.49 -24.95
CA THR A 370 -0.39 -25.53 -23.98
C THR A 370 -1.49 -26.59 -23.88
N GLU A 371 -2.76 -26.20 -23.72
CA GLU A 371 -3.89 -27.13 -23.69
C GLU A 371 -4.01 -27.94 -24.99
N GLN A 372 -3.85 -27.29 -26.14
CA GLN A 372 -3.86 -27.98 -27.44
C GLN A 372 -2.70 -28.99 -27.56
N ASN A 373 -1.51 -28.64 -27.09
CA ASN A 373 -0.36 -29.55 -27.08
C ASN A 373 -0.60 -30.76 -26.18
N GLU A 374 -1.18 -30.58 -24.98
CA GLU A 374 -1.55 -31.70 -24.11
C GLU A 374 -2.57 -32.62 -24.77
N GLN A 375 -3.58 -32.07 -25.45
CA GLN A 375 -4.56 -32.85 -26.21
C GLN A 375 -3.90 -33.63 -27.35
N LEU A 376 -3.01 -33.00 -28.11
CA LEU A 376 -2.27 -33.65 -29.19
C LEU A 376 -1.35 -34.76 -28.67
N GLN A 377 -0.65 -34.54 -27.55
CA GLN A 377 0.19 -35.56 -26.91
C GLN A 377 -0.63 -36.78 -26.48
N ASN A 378 -1.80 -36.57 -25.88
CA ASN A 378 -2.72 -37.64 -25.51
C ASN A 378 -3.25 -38.41 -26.73
N ALA A 379 -3.58 -37.69 -27.82
CA ALA A 379 -4.02 -38.30 -29.06
C ALA A 379 -2.91 -39.14 -29.72
N VAL A 380 -1.68 -38.64 -29.77
CA VAL A 380 -0.50 -39.37 -30.26
C VAL A 380 -0.29 -40.63 -29.43
N HIS A 381 -0.30 -40.52 -28.09
CA HIS A 381 -0.15 -41.68 -27.20
C HIS A 381 -1.19 -42.76 -27.48
N THR A 382 -2.47 -42.37 -27.60
CA THR A 382 -3.58 -43.28 -27.92
C THR A 382 -3.40 -43.97 -29.27
N LEU A 383 -3.00 -43.23 -30.30
CA LEU A 383 -2.77 -43.78 -31.64
C LEU A 383 -1.58 -44.73 -31.66
N THR A 384 -0.52 -44.45 -30.90
CA THR A 384 0.63 -45.34 -30.75
C THR A 384 0.20 -46.66 -30.12
N GLU A 385 -0.58 -46.65 -29.03
CA GLU A 385 -1.10 -47.88 -28.41
C GLU A 385 -1.98 -48.70 -29.36
N GLN A 386 -2.84 -48.04 -30.14
CA GLN A 386 -3.68 -48.70 -31.13
C GLN A 386 -2.85 -49.35 -32.23
N ASN A 387 -1.80 -48.67 -32.71
CA ASN A 387 -0.90 -49.20 -33.73
C ASN A 387 -0.16 -50.44 -33.21
N ASP A 388 0.35 -50.40 -31.98
CA ASP A 388 1.02 -51.54 -31.35
C ASP A 388 0.08 -52.75 -31.21
N ARG A 389 -1.18 -52.52 -30.81
CA ARG A 389 -2.22 -53.57 -30.77
C ARG A 389 -2.49 -54.17 -32.15
N LEU A 390 -2.59 -53.33 -33.18
CA LEU A 390 -2.82 -53.78 -34.55
C LEU A 390 -1.62 -54.57 -35.09
N GLN A 391 -0.39 -54.13 -34.83
CA GLN A 391 0.83 -54.85 -35.20
C GLN A 391 0.91 -56.22 -34.54
N ASN A 392 0.63 -56.29 -33.23
CA ASN A 392 0.60 -57.56 -32.51
C ASN A 392 -0.47 -58.51 -33.06
N ARG A 393 -1.66 -57.99 -33.38
CA ARG A 393 -2.74 -58.80 -33.97
C ARG A 393 -2.40 -59.27 -35.38
N LEU A 394 -1.76 -58.42 -36.18
CA LEU A 394 -1.28 -58.78 -37.51
C LEU A 394 -0.25 -59.91 -37.43
N LEU A 395 0.72 -59.80 -36.52
CA LEU A 395 1.73 -60.82 -36.29
C LEU A 395 1.11 -62.15 -35.83
N ALA A 396 0.15 -62.10 -34.89
CA ALA A 396 -0.58 -63.29 -34.44
C ALA A 396 -1.33 -63.95 -35.60
N THR A 397 -2.05 -63.17 -36.41
CA THR A 397 -2.81 -63.66 -37.58
C THR A 397 -1.86 -64.26 -38.63
N GLN A 398 -0.71 -63.63 -38.90
CA GLN A 398 0.32 -64.17 -39.79
C GLN A 398 0.88 -65.50 -39.26
N THR A 399 1.11 -65.60 -37.95
CA THR A 399 1.58 -66.83 -37.29
C THR A 399 0.55 -67.95 -37.40
N GLU A 400 -0.74 -67.65 -37.14
CA GLU A 400 -1.84 -68.60 -37.31
C GLU A 400 -1.99 -69.06 -38.76
N LEU A 401 -1.95 -68.13 -39.73
CA LEU A 401 -1.96 -68.46 -41.15
C LEU A 401 -0.79 -69.36 -41.54
N ALA A 402 0.43 -69.07 -41.07
CA ALA A 402 1.59 -69.91 -41.31
C ALA A 402 1.42 -71.32 -40.71
N ALA A 403 0.86 -71.43 -39.50
CA ALA A 403 0.56 -72.72 -38.86
C ALA A 403 -0.50 -73.52 -39.63
N ILE A 404 -1.57 -72.86 -40.10
CA ILE A 404 -2.59 -73.47 -40.96
C ILE A 404 -1.95 -73.96 -42.26
N TYR A 405 -1.15 -73.13 -42.94
CA TYR A 405 -0.44 -73.51 -44.16
C TYR A 405 0.54 -74.68 -43.95
N ALA A 406 1.15 -74.80 -42.76
CA ALA A 406 2.07 -75.87 -42.40
C ALA A 406 1.36 -77.19 -41.98
N SER A 407 0.08 -77.13 -41.63
CA SER A 407 -0.70 -78.26 -41.11
C SER A 407 -0.87 -79.42 -42.10
N ARG A 408 -1.02 -80.65 -41.57
CA ARG A 408 -1.22 -81.88 -42.38
C ARG A 408 -2.53 -81.86 -43.17
N THR A 409 -3.59 -81.28 -42.60
CA THR A 409 -4.90 -81.11 -43.24
C THR A 409 -4.84 -80.15 -44.42
N TRP A 410 -4.17 -79.01 -44.32
CA TRP A 410 -3.98 -78.09 -45.45
C TRP A 410 -3.06 -78.68 -46.53
N LYS A 411 -1.99 -79.40 -46.14
CA LYS A 411 -1.14 -80.14 -47.08
C LYS A 411 -1.91 -81.23 -47.83
N ALA A 412 -2.82 -81.95 -47.17
CA ALA A 412 -3.72 -82.90 -47.81
C ALA A 412 -4.77 -82.23 -48.73
N PHE A 413 -5.36 -81.11 -48.31
CA PHE A 413 -6.31 -80.34 -49.13
C PHE A 413 -5.66 -79.64 -50.33
N SER A 414 -4.40 -79.19 -50.21
CA SER A 414 -3.63 -78.63 -51.33
C SER A 414 -3.22 -79.71 -52.34
N GLY A 415 -2.91 -80.91 -51.85
CA GLY A 415 -2.80 -82.13 -52.66
C GLY A 415 -4.11 -82.42 -53.40
N TYR A 416 -5.26 -82.41 -52.71
CA TYR A 416 -6.58 -82.62 -53.32
C TYR A 416 -6.98 -81.50 -54.30
N ARG A 417 -6.62 -80.23 -54.07
CA ARG A 417 -6.84 -79.13 -55.04
C ARG A 417 -5.96 -79.25 -56.28
N LYS A 418 -4.70 -79.70 -56.15
CA LYS A 418 -3.84 -80.04 -57.29
C LYS A 418 -4.41 -81.25 -58.06
N PHE A 419 -4.88 -82.26 -57.34
CA PHE A 419 -5.50 -83.47 -57.92
C PHE A 419 -6.83 -83.15 -58.63
N ARG A 420 -7.68 -82.30 -58.06
CA ARG A 420 -8.96 -81.86 -58.64
C ARG A 420 -8.80 -80.89 -59.81
N ARG A 421 -7.69 -80.12 -59.88
CA ARG A 421 -7.31 -79.34 -61.08
C ARG A 421 -6.82 -80.22 -62.23
N TRP A 422 -6.41 -81.46 -61.95
CA TRP A 422 -6.00 -82.44 -62.96
C TRP A 422 -7.18 -83.24 -63.54
N PHE A 423 -8.35 -83.17 -62.88
CA PHE A 423 -9.63 -83.77 -63.31
C PHE A 423 -10.59 -82.76 -63.97
N ARG A 424 -10.04 -81.64 -64.50
CA ARG A 424 -10.75 -80.73 -65.40
C ARG A 424 -10.01 -80.64 -66.71
#